data_AF-A0A8X7CHH4-F1
#
_entry.id   AF-A0A8X7CHH4-F1
#
_cell.length_a   1.000
_cell.length_b   1.000
_cell.length_c   1.000
_cell.angle_alpha   90.00
_cell.angle_beta   90.00
_cell.angle_gamma   90.00
#
_symmetry.space_group_name_H-M   'P 1'
#
loop_
_entity.id
_entity.type
_entity.pdbx_description
1 polymer ?
#
loop_
_entity_poly.entity_id
_entity_poly.type
_entity_poly.pdbx_seq_one_letter_code
_entity_poly.pdbx_strand_id
1 'polypeptide(L)'
;MTSVNISSSETVWYLTRFSKYSRILRLVAWILRFAYNSRYHNSKRGELTVNEIQIAEKKLLKPVQQESFDDTVIQNKLKSLNVFTDNEGLMRLKTKIVRRKDDENFKCPIVLPSNHLLVERLIFENHTNSCHSGTQVVLSNLRQQFWVLRGRKTVQRVINQCIRFVNSRPLNYLSDDPDDLTPLTPSMFLQDIQTVGIPDQDNIDNINLTRYQQRLRNDLRNRFRDEYLSLLVHQESNKAGSKEVRVGDVVLIGCDNKKRLDCPMGLVFSEL
;
A
#
# COMPACT_ATOMS: atom_id res chain seq x y z
N MET A 1 2.34 -48.52 -9.09
CA MET A 1 2.93 -47.27 -9.59
C MET A 1 1.79 -46.38 -10.06
N THR A 2 1.24 -45.57 -9.16
CA THR A 2 0.18 -44.61 -9.48
C THR A 2 0.84 -43.24 -9.54
N SER A 3 1.21 -42.83 -10.75
CA SER A 3 1.69 -41.48 -11.05
C SER A 3 0.52 -40.52 -10.89
N VAL A 4 0.45 -39.84 -9.75
CA VAL A 4 -0.46 -38.70 -9.56
C VAL A 4 0.10 -37.56 -10.38
N ASN A 5 -0.58 -37.27 -11.48
CA ASN A 5 -0.32 -36.16 -12.38
C ASN A 5 -0.74 -34.87 -11.66
N ILE A 6 0.19 -34.24 -10.94
CA ILE A 6 -0.04 -32.96 -10.26
C ILE A 6 0.22 -31.86 -11.29
N SER A 7 -0.76 -31.58 -12.14
CA SER A 7 -0.71 -30.47 -13.07
C SER A 7 -1.97 -29.61 -12.92
N SER A 8 -1.83 -28.51 -12.16
CA SER A 8 -2.43 -27.17 -12.35
C SER A 8 -2.77 -26.46 -11.01
N SER A 9 -1.92 -25.49 -10.64
CA SER A 9 -2.14 -24.38 -9.70
C SER A 9 -3.03 -24.63 -8.46
N GLU A 10 -2.62 -25.52 -7.55
CA GLU A 10 -3.15 -25.45 -6.19
C GLU A 10 -2.57 -24.18 -5.54
N THR A 11 -3.39 -23.13 -5.43
CA THR A 11 -3.06 -21.97 -4.61
C THR A 11 -2.79 -22.50 -3.20
N VAL A 12 -1.53 -22.41 -2.77
CA VAL A 12 -1.12 -23.10 -1.54
C VAL A 12 -1.99 -22.62 -0.39
N TRP A 13 -2.62 -23.55 0.33
CA TRP A 13 -3.72 -23.28 1.27
C TRP A 13 -3.39 -22.19 2.32
N TYR A 14 -2.12 -22.02 2.67
CA TYR A 14 -1.71 -20.98 3.63
C TYR A 14 -1.80 -19.56 3.04
N LEU A 15 -1.73 -19.38 1.72
CA LEU A 15 -1.86 -18.09 1.05
C LEU A 15 -3.30 -17.55 1.08
N THR A 16 -4.29 -18.45 1.12
CA THR A 16 -5.71 -18.08 1.22
C THR A 16 -6.11 -17.85 2.68
N ARG A 17 -5.53 -18.62 3.61
CA ARG A 17 -5.86 -18.54 5.05
C ARG A 17 -5.30 -17.32 5.76
N PHE A 18 -4.15 -16.82 5.34
CA PHE A 18 -3.44 -15.73 6.03
C PHE A 18 -3.38 -14.46 5.18
N SER A 19 -3.75 -13.33 5.79
CA SER A 19 -3.73 -12.01 5.15
C SER A 19 -2.39 -11.29 5.28
N LYS A 20 -1.54 -11.65 6.26
CA LYS A 20 -0.24 -11.04 6.51
C LYS A 20 0.89 -11.94 6.03
N TYR A 21 1.87 -11.35 5.36
CA TYR A 21 3.06 -12.04 4.87
C TYR A 21 3.96 -12.53 6.03
N SER A 22 4.12 -11.73 7.09
CA SER A 22 4.87 -12.12 8.30
C SER A 22 4.31 -13.36 8.99
N ARG A 23 2.98 -13.56 8.98
CA ARG A 23 2.35 -14.78 9.52
C ARG A 23 2.67 -16.00 8.68
N ILE A 24 2.65 -15.87 7.36
CA ILE A 24 3.03 -16.94 6.43
C ILE A 24 4.50 -17.31 6.63
N LEU A 25 5.40 -16.31 6.73
CA LEU A 25 6.82 -16.53 6.99
C LEU A 25 7.05 -17.29 8.31
N ARG A 26 6.40 -16.87 9.39
CA ARG A 26 6.52 -17.56 10.70
C ARG A 26 6.00 -18.99 10.64
N LEU A 27 4.87 -19.22 9.96
CA LEU A 27 4.32 -20.57 9.77
C LEU A 27 5.32 -21.47 9.04
N VAL A 28 5.86 -21.02 7.91
CA VAL A 28 6.83 -21.78 7.12
C VAL A 28 8.10 -22.06 7.94
N ALA A 29 8.56 -21.08 8.71
CA ALA A 29 9.72 -21.25 9.58
C ALA A 29 9.48 -22.29 10.69
N TRP A 30 8.28 -22.30 11.30
CA TRP A 30 7.89 -23.34 12.25
C TRP A 30 7.81 -24.72 11.61
N ILE A 31 7.26 -24.83 10.39
CA ILE A 31 7.20 -26.09 9.64
C ILE A 31 8.63 -26.61 9.37
N LEU A 32 9.55 -25.74 8.95
CA LEU A 32 10.95 -26.12 8.70
C LEU A 32 11.66 -26.57 9.99
N ARG A 33 11.44 -25.87 11.10
CA ARG A 33 11.99 -26.23 12.41
C ARG A 33 11.43 -27.56 12.91
N PHE A 34 10.12 -27.78 12.72
CA PHE A 34 9.49 -29.05 13.04
C PHE A 34 10.12 -30.18 12.22
N ALA A 35 10.22 -30.02 10.89
CA ALA A 35 10.85 -31.00 10.02
C ALA A 35 12.32 -31.29 10.39
N TYR A 36 13.06 -30.28 10.85
CA TYR A 36 14.42 -30.47 11.37
C TYR A 36 14.42 -31.28 12.67
N ASN A 37 13.61 -30.89 13.65
CA ASN A 37 13.53 -31.59 14.95
C ASN A 37 13.01 -33.02 14.82
N SER A 38 12.17 -33.32 13.82
CA SER A 38 11.72 -34.70 13.53
C SER A 38 12.83 -35.57 12.93
N ARG A 39 13.83 -34.97 12.29
CA ARG A 39 14.95 -35.70 11.63
C ARG A 39 16.19 -35.79 12.49
N TYR A 40 16.40 -34.84 13.40
CA TYR A 40 17.59 -34.74 14.23
C TYR A 40 17.24 -34.71 15.71
N HIS A 41 17.98 -35.46 16.52
CA HIS A 41 17.76 -35.55 17.96
C HIS A 41 18.16 -34.27 18.73
N ASN A 42 18.90 -33.35 18.10
CA ASN A 42 19.23 -32.02 18.64
C ASN A 42 18.10 -31.03 18.38
N SER A 43 16.99 -31.22 19.09
CA SER A 43 15.81 -30.38 18.98
C SER A 43 16.08 -28.93 19.38
N LYS A 44 15.90 -28.00 18.44
CA LYS A 44 15.93 -26.57 18.73
C LYS A 44 14.66 -26.19 19.49
N ARG A 45 14.78 -25.63 20.70
CA ARG A 45 13.66 -25.14 21.54
C ARG A 45 13.68 -23.61 21.74
N GLY A 46 12.55 -23.01 22.11
CA GLY A 46 12.42 -21.57 22.30
C GLY A 46 11.89 -20.79 21.09
N GLU A 47 12.06 -19.47 21.10
CA GLU A 47 11.56 -18.56 20.06
C GLU A 47 12.23 -18.80 18.70
N LEU A 48 11.59 -18.28 17.65
CA LEU A 48 12.09 -18.39 16.28
C LEU A 48 13.23 -17.40 16.05
N THR A 49 14.37 -17.91 15.57
CA THR A 49 15.54 -17.08 15.31
C THR A 49 15.42 -16.32 13.98
N VAL A 50 16.13 -15.19 13.86
CA VAL A 50 16.16 -14.39 12.62
C VAL A 50 16.66 -15.22 11.43
N ASN A 51 17.67 -16.08 11.66
CA ASN A 51 18.22 -16.96 10.63
C ASN A 51 17.17 -17.97 10.13
N GLU A 52 16.33 -18.52 11.01
CA GLU A 52 15.25 -19.43 10.61
C GLU A 52 14.19 -18.71 9.76
N ILE A 53 13.89 -17.45 10.08
CA ILE A 53 12.98 -16.61 9.29
C ILE A 53 13.57 -16.35 7.89
N GLN A 54 14.85 -15.99 7.80
CA GLN A 54 15.52 -15.75 6.52
C GLN A 54 15.58 -17.01 5.65
N ILE A 55 15.86 -18.18 6.25
CA ILE A 55 15.84 -19.46 5.53
C ILE A 55 14.42 -19.77 5.03
N ALA A 56 13.41 -19.55 5.87
CA ALA A 56 12.01 -19.75 5.50
C ALA A 56 11.58 -18.83 4.36
N GLU A 57 11.99 -17.56 4.39
CA GLU A 57 11.73 -16.58 3.34
C GLU A 57 12.31 -17.05 2.00
N LYS A 58 13.58 -17.42 1.97
CA LYS A 58 14.23 -17.93 0.75
C LYS A 58 13.55 -19.21 0.23
N LYS A 59 13.21 -20.14 1.13
CA LYS A 59 12.49 -21.39 0.78
C LYS A 59 11.07 -21.14 0.28
N LEU A 60 10.40 -20.12 0.78
CA LEU A 60 9.06 -19.73 0.36
C LEU A 60 9.07 -19.04 -1.02
N LEU A 61 10.09 -18.24 -1.31
CA LEU A 61 10.22 -17.52 -2.58
C LEU A 61 10.66 -18.41 -3.74
N LYS A 62 11.41 -19.50 -3.46
CA LYS A 62 11.88 -20.44 -4.48
C LYS A 62 10.75 -21.06 -5.33
N PRO A 63 9.71 -21.70 -4.76
CA PRO A 63 8.62 -22.26 -5.58
C PRO A 63 7.86 -21.17 -6.34
N VAL A 64 7.67 -19.98 -5.75
CA VAL A 64 7.02 -18.85 -6.42
C VAL A 64 7.78 -18.42 -7.68
N GLN A 65 9.12 -18.44 -7.63
CA GLN A 65 9.94 -18.18 -8.81
C GLN A 65 9.80 -19.29 -9.85
N GLN A 66 9.79 -20.55 -9.43
CA GLN A 66 9.63 -21.69 -10.35
C GLN A 66 8.28 -21.62 -11.09
N GLU A 67 7.18 -21.50 -10.35
CA GLU A 67 5.82 -21.41 -10.92
C GLU A 67 5.63 -20.24 -11.88
N SER A 68 6.29 -19.11 -11.62
CA SER A 68 6.07 -17.88 -12.39
C SER A 68 7.07 -17.66 -13.53
N PHE A 69 8.19 -18.39 -13.57
CA PHE A 69 9.25 -18.21 -14.57
C PHE A 69 9.42 -19.39 -15.54
N ASP A 70 8.49 -20.34 -15.52
CA ASP A 70 8.40 -21.41 -16.50
C ASP A 70 8.08 -20.89 -17.92
N ASP A 71 7.45 -19.71 -18.04
CA ASP A 71 7.19 -19.06 -19.32
C ASP A 71 8.49 -18.62 -20.03
N THR A 72 8.81 -19.29 -21.14
CA THR A 72 9.95 -19.00 -22.04
C THR A 72 10.03 -17.52 -22.45
N VAL A 73 8.89 -16.85 -22.55
CA VAL A 73 8.78 -15.41 -22.85
C VAL A 73 9.35 -14.54 -21.74
N ILE A 74 9.15 -14.91 -20.48
CA ILE A 74 9.68 -14.18 -19.33
C ILE A 74 11.19 -14.42 -19.23
N GLN A 75 11.66 -15.64 -19.51
CA GLN A 75 13.09 -15.93 -19.58
C GLN A 75 13.81 -15.06 -20.61
N ASN A 76 13.22 -14.82 -21.77
CA ASN A 76 13.81 -13.91 -22.77
C ASN A 76 13.85 -12.44 -22.31
N LYS A 77 12.89 -11.98 -21.49
CA LYS A 77 12.94 -10.67 -20.83
C LYS A 77 13.90 -10.64 -19.64
N LEU A 78 14.14 -11.78 -19.00
CA LEU A 78 15.14 -11.91 -17.94
C LEU A 78 16.55 -11.94 -18.52
N LYS A 79 16.75 -12.38 -19.78
CA LYS A 79 18.06 -12.35 -20.47
C LYS A 79 18.56 -10.92 -20.75
N SER A 80 17.66 -9.95 -20.93
CA SER A 80 18.06 -8.54 -21.04
C SER A 80 18.42 -7.92 -19.68
N LEU A 81 18.03 -8.58 -18.58
CA LEU A 81 18.40 -8.22 -17.23
C LEU A 81 19.63 -9.06 -16.84
N ASN A 82 20.55 -8.49 -16.05
CA ASN A 82 21.73 -9.23 -15.56
C ASN A 82 21.34 -10.20 -14.43
N VAL A 83 20.46 -11.17 -14.72
CA VAL A 83 19.94 -12.13 -13.75
C VAL A 83 20.89 -13.31 -13.62
N PHE A 84 21.14 -13.74 -12.38
CA PHE A 84 21.93 -14.91 -12.06
C PHE A 84 21.22 -15.76 -11.02
N THR A 85 21.53 -17.04 -10.99
CA THR A 85 21.01 -17.97 -9.99
C THR A 85 22.01 -18.08 -8.83
N ASP A 86 21.53 -17.91 -7.61
CA ASP A 86 22.31 -18.08 -6.38
C ASP A 86 22.54 -19.57 -6.07
N ASN A 87 23.44 -19.88 -5.14
CA ASN A 87 23.76 -21.24 -4.68
C ASN A 87 22.53 -21.99 -4.14
N GLU A 88 21.52 -21.26 -3.67
CA GLU A 88 20.25 -21.82 -3.17
C GLU A 88 19.21 -22.06 -4.29
N GLY A 89 19.52 -21.71 -5.53
CA GLY A 89 18.63 -21.83 -6.69
C GLY A 89 17.62 -20.70 -6.82
N LEU A 90 17.89 -19.53 -6.23
CA LEU A 90 17.06 -18.32 -6.33
C LEU A 90 17.59 -17.40 -7.42
N MET A 91 16.69 -16.82 -8.22
CA MET A 91 17.04 -15.82 -9.22
C MET A 91 17.26 -14.46 -8.55
N ARG A 92 18.45 -13.89 -8.74
CA ARG A 92 18.87 -12.57 -8.25
C ARG A 92 19.33 -11.68 -9.40
N LEU A 93 19.19 -10.38 -9.23
CA LEU A 93 19.63 -9.39 -10.23
C LEU A 93 21.01 -8.84 -9.85
N LYS A 94 22.00 -8.88 -10.75
CA LYS A 94 23.28 -8.16 -10.55
C LYS A 94 23.05 -6.67 -10.80
N THR A 95 23.15 -5.86 -9.76
CA THR A 95 23.19 -4.41 -9.92
C THR A 95 24.60 -3.93 -10.26
N LYS A 96 24.72 -2.70 -10.80
CA LYS A 96 26.03 -2.06 -11.03
C LYS A 96 26.72 -1.62 -9.73
N ILE A 97 26.07 -1.80 -8.57
CA ILE A 97 26.53 -1.36 -7.25
C ILE A 97 27.41 -2.45 -6.61
N VAL A 98 28.41 -2.94 -7.35
CA VAL A 98 29.23 -4.09 -6.92
C VAL A 98 30.24 -3.71 -5.84
N ARG A 99 30.71 -2.45 -5.83
CA ARG A 99 31.85 -2.01 -5.00
C ARG A 99 31.48 -1.37 -3.66
N ARG A 100 30.20 -1.27 -3.32
CA ARG A 100 29.76 -0.65 -2.06
C ARG A 100 29.75 -1.69 -0.93
N LYS A 101 30.11 -1.31 0.29
CA LYS A 101 30.02 -2.19 1.47
C LYS A 101 28.59 -2.18 2.04
N ASP A 102 27.64 -2.69 1.28
CA ASP A 102 26.23 -2.82 1.68
C ASP A 102 25.81 -4.29 1.83
N ASP A 103 24.57 -4.53 2.27
CA ASP A 103 23.96 -5.86 2.38
C ASP A 103 23.93 -6.59 1.02
N GLU A 104 24.12 -7.90 1.04
CA GLU A 104 24.13 -8.70 -0.18
C GLU A 104 22.77 -8.71 -0.89
N ASN A 105 21.68 -8.61 -0.13
CA ASN A 105 20.35 -8.47 -0.73
C ASN A 105 20.14 -7.11 -1.41
N PHE A 106 20.83 -6.07 -0.96
CA PHE A 106 20.80 -4.75 -1.60
C PHE A 106 21.59 -4.76 -2.92
N LYS A 107 22.77 -5.38 -2.92
CA LYS A 107 23.60 -5.51 -4.13
C LYS A 107 22.94 -6.41 -5.18
N CYS A 108 22.37 -7.52 -4.71
CA CYS A 108 21.84 -8.59 -5.54
C CYS A 108 20.41 -8.95 -5.09
N PRO A 109 19.41 -8.07 -5.35
CA PRO A 109 18.05 -8.28 -4.89
C PRO A 109 17.40 -9.50 -5.55
N ILE A 110 16.51 -10.16 -4.81
CA ILE A 110 15.79 -11.34 -5.27
C ILE A 110 14.71 -10.90 -6.27
N VAL A 111 14.68 -11.51 -7.45
CA VAL A 111 13.70 -11.16 -8.49
C VAL A 111 12.35 -11.77 -8.15
N LEU A 112 11.30 -10.96 -8.13
CA LEU A 112 9.94 -11.42 -7.83
C LEU A 112 8.99 -11.20 -9.02
N PRO A 113 8.06 -12.13 -9.26
CA PRO A 113 7.06 -11.98 -10.31
C PRO A 113 6.04 -10.89 -9.96
N SER A 114 5.39 -10.31 -10.99
CA SER A 114 4.40 -9.25 -10.77
C SER A 114 3.03 -9.77 -10.34
N ASN A 115 2.71 -11.02 -10.70
CA ASN A 115 1.38 -11.61 -10.63
C ASN A 115 1.40 -12.84 -9.73
N HIS A 116 1.60 -12.64 -8.43
CA HIS A 116 1.53 -13.73 -7.47
C HIS A 116 0.97 -13.22 -6.15
N LEU A 117 0.07 -13.99 -5.53
CA LEU A 117 -0.64 -13.60 -4.31
C LEU A 117 0.33 -13.30 -3.16
N LEU A 118 1.37 -14.12 -2.98
CA LEU A 118 2.41 -13.88 -1.97
C LEU A 118 3.08 -12.50 -2.14
N VAL A 119 3.41 -12.11 -3.38
CA VAL A 119 4.09 -10.84 -3.66
C VAL A 119 3.14 -9.68 -3.38
N GLU A 120 1.85 -9.82 -3.70
CA GLU A 120 0.85 -8.82 -3.34
C GLU A 120 0.72 -8.66 -1.82
N ARG A 121 0.71 -9.76 -1.06
CA ARG A 121 0.68 -9.72 0.42
C ARG A 121 1.94 -9.04 0.99
N LEU A 122 3.11 -9.35 0.44
CA LEU A 122 4.38 -8.73 0.83
C LEU A 122 4.34 -7.22 0.59
N ILE A 123 3.88 -6.79 -0.58
CA ILE A 123 3.74 -5.36 -0.91
C ILE A 123 2.73 -4.69 0.02
N PHE A 124 1.59 -5.34 0.27
CA PHE A 124 0.54 -4.82 1.13
C PHE A 124 1.03 -4.63 2.57
N GLU A 125 1.76 -5.60 3.12
CA GLU A 125 2.31 -5.49 4.47
C GLU A 125 3.36 -4.36 4.58
N ASN A 126 4.23 -4.22 3.59
CA ASN A 126 5.17 -3.09 3.54
C ASN A 126 4.44 -1.74 3.44
N HIS A 127 3.35 -1.66 2.67
CA HIS A 127 2.51 -0.45 2.59
C HIS A 127 1.83 -0.13 3.93
N THR A 128 1.29 -1.13 4.64
CA THR A 128 0.69 -0.90 5.97
C THR A 128 1.75 -0.50 7.01
N ASN A 129 2.93 -1.13 6.99
CA ASN A 129 4.01 -0.84 7.94
C ASN A 129 4.62 0.56 7.70
N SER A 130 4.59 1.04 6.45
CA SER A 130 4.99 2.41 6.10
C SER A 130 3.84 3.42 6.26
N CYS A 131 2.85 3.15 7.11
CA CYS A 131 1.74 4.08 7.41
C CYS A 131 0.97 4.52 6.16
N HIS A 132 0.63 3.58 5.28
CA HIS A 132 -0.06 3.85 4.02
C HIS A 132 0.67 4.82 3.06
N SER A 133 2.01 4.76 3.09
CA SER A 133 2.85 5.60 2.23
C SER A 133 2.59 5.40 0.74
N GLY A 134 2.90 6.44 -0.04
CA GLY A 134 2.78 6.43 -1.49
C GLY A 134 3.71 5.45 -2.20
N THR A 135 3.43 5.19 -3.47
CA THR A 135 4.10 4.19 -4.32
C THR A 135 5.63 4.27 -4.29
N GLN A 136 6.20 5.48 -4.26
CA GLN A 136 7.66 5.65 -4.29
C GLN A 136 8.35 5.13 -3.03
N VAL A 137 7.78 5.41 -1.86
CA VAL A 137 8.33 4.96 -0.57
C VAL A 137 8.29 3.44 -0.50
N VAL A 138 7.13 2.85 -0.83
CA VAL A 138 6.95 1.39 -0.84
C VAL A 138 7.93 0.74 -1.81
N LEU A 139 8.09 1.28 -3.03
CA LEU A 139 9.07 0.79 -4.00
C LEU A 139 10.51 0.87 -3.49
N SER A 140 10.90 1.98 -2.85
CA SER A 140 12.25 2.15 -2.32
C SER A 140 12.55 1.15 -1.22
N ASN A 141 11.61 0.92 -0.30
CA ASN A 141 11.74 -0.09 0.74
C ASN A 141 11.85 -1.50 0.14
N LEU A 142 11.01 -1.83 -0.84
CA LEU A 142 11.07 -3.14 -1.51
C LEU A 142 12.40 -3.35 -2.23
N ARG A 143 12.92 -2.32 -2.90
CA ARG A 143 14.20 -2.38 -3.62
C ARG A 143 15.41 -2.62 -2.73
N GLN A 144 15.27 -2.49 -1.41
CA GLN A 144 16.34 -2.85 -0.49
C GLN A 144 16.63 -4.36 -0.47
N GLN A 145 15.64 -5.19 -0.80
CA GLN A 145 15.74 -6.65 -0.71
C GLN A 145 15.24 -7.39 -1.97
N PHE A 146 14.27 -6.80 -2.69
CA PHE A 146 13.53 -7.44 -3.76
C PHE A 146 13.47 -6.59 -5.04
N TRP A 147 13.52 -7.26 -6.18
CA TRP A 147 13.30 -6.68 -7.49
C TRP A 147 12.00 -7.22 -8.10
N VAL A 148 10.89 -6.52 -7.86
CA VAL A 148 9.58 -6.90 -8.43
C VAL A 148 9.50 -6.51 -9.91
N LEU A 149 9.23 -7.49 -10.77
CA LEU A 149 8.98 -7.23 -12.19
C LEU A 149 7.76 -6.31 -12.37
N ARG A 150 7.87 -5.31 -13.26
CA ARG A 150 6.83 -4.28 -13.45
C ARG A 150 6.41 -3.61 -12.12
N GLY A 151 7.33 -3.52 -11.15
CA GLY A 151 7.05 -3.21 -9.75
C GLY A 151 6.19 -1.97 -9.53
N ARG A 152 6.41 -0.87 -10.28
CA ARG A 152 5.59 0.35 -10.12
C ARG A 152 4.10 0.10 -10.37
N LYS A 153 3.74 -0.66 -11.41
CA LYS A 153 2.35 -0.97 -11.72
C LYS A 153 1.74 -1.89 -10.66
N THR A 154 2.50 -2.90 -10.22
CA THR A 154 2.04 -3.84 -9.19
C THR A 154 1.81 -3.14 -7.85
N VAL A 155 2.77 -2.32 -7.40
CA VAL A 155 2.63 -1.56 -6.15
C VAL A 155 1.46 -0.59 -6.23
N GLN A 156 1.31 0.13 -7.35
CA GLN A 156 0.17 1.03 -7.53
C GLN A 156 -1.17 0.29 -7.49
N ARG A 157 -1.26 -0.90 -8.08
CA ARG A 157 -2.46 -1.76 -8.02
C ARG A 157 -2.81 -2.12 -6.57
N VAL A 158 -1.83 -2.56 -5.77
CA VAL A 158 -2.03 -2.94 -4.36
C VAL A 158 -2.45 -1.72 -3.51
N ILE A 159 -1.82 -0.57 -3.71
CA ILE A 159 -2.18 0.68 -3.01
C ILE A 159 -3.60 1.10 -3.39
N ASN A 160 -3.94 1.08 -4.68
CA ASN A 160 -5.29 1.41 -5.15
C ASN A 160 -6.35 0.45 -4.57
N GLN A 161 -6.02 -0.83 -4.41
CA GLN A 161 -6.91 -1.79 -3.76
C GLN A 161 -7.13 -1.43 -2.27
N CYS A 162 -6.08 -1.02 -1.56
CA CYS A 162 -6.20 -0.54 -0.19
C CYS A 162 -7.11 0.71 -0.11
N ILE A 163 -6.87 1.70 -0.96
CA ILE A 163 -7.67 2.93 -1.03
C ILE A 163 -9.13 2.61 -1.36
N ARG A 164 -9.39 1.73 -2.34
CA ARG A 164 -10.74 1.28 -2.68
C ARG A 164 -11.46 0.68 -1.48
N PHE A 165 -10.78 -0.20 -0.75
CA PHE A 165 -11.36 -0.83 0.43
C PHE A 165 -11.63 0.17 1.56
N VAL A 166 -10.76 1.16 1.76
CA VAL A 166 -11.00 2.25 2.73
C VAL A 166 -12.19 3.11 2.28
N ASN A 167 -12.28 3.42 0.98
CA ASN A 167 -13.34 4.25 0.43
C ASN A 167 -14.69 3.54 0.35
N SER A 168 -14.73 2.20 0.31
CA SER A 168 -15.97 1.42 0.31
C SER A 168 -16.51 1.18 1.72
N ARG A 169 -15.82 1.62 2.78
CA ARG A 169 -16.30 1.45 4.15
C ARG A 169 -17.47 2.41 4.43
N PRO A 170 -18.53 1.92 5.10
CA PRO A 170 -19.63 2.76 5.52
C PRO A 170 -19.13 3.81 6.53
N LEU A 171 -19.59 5.05 6.35
CA LEU A 171 -19.36 6.17 7.27
C LEU A 171 -20.30 6.13 8.47
N ASN A 172 -21.39 5.38 8.36
CA ASN A 172 -22.43 5.28 9.39
C ASN A 172 -22.69 3.81 9.77
N TYR A 173 -23.52 3.62 10.79
CA TYR A 173 -23.98 2.30 11.24
C TYR A 173 -24.55 1.46 10.10
N LEU A 174 -24.24 0.17 10.13
CA LEU A 174 -24.84 -0.83 9.25
C LEU A 174 -26.11 -1.33 9.93
N SER A 175 -27.26 -0.95 9.43
CA SER A 175 -28.52 -1.57 9.83
C SER A 175 -28.60 -2.99 9.29
N ASP A 176 -29.20 -3.89 10.07
CA ASP A 176 -29.50 -5.26 9.65
C ASP A 176 -30.86 -5.33 8.90
N ASP A 177 -31.62 -4.24 8.90
CA ASP A 177 -32.93 -4.16 8.25
C ASP A 177 -32.78 -4.07 6.71
N PRO A 178 -33.40 -4.96 5.93
CA PRO A 178 -33.25 -5.00 4.48
C PRO A 178 -33.94 -3.82 3.75
N ASP A 179 -34.86 -3.14 4.43
CA ASP A 179 -35.58 -1.97 3.89
C ASP A 179 -34.84 -0.64 4.15
N ASP A 180 -33.75 -0.66 4.92
CA ASP A 180 -32.97 0.53 5.23
C ASP A 180 -32.09 0.98 4.05
N LEU A 181 -31.85 2.29 3.99
CA LEU A 181 -31.00 2.89 2.97
C LEU A 181 -29.56 2.39 3.08
N THR A 182 -28.93 2.16 1.92
CA THR A 182 -27.51 1.79 1.88
C THR A 182 -26.66 2.86 2.58
N PRO A 183 -25.73 2.46 3.45
CA PRO A 183 -24.92 3.37 4.23
C PRO A 183 -24.00 4.20 3.31
N LEU A 184 -23.85 5.49 3.62
CA LEU A 184 -22.95 6.37 2.90
C LEU A 184 -21.51 5.86 3.00
N THR A 185 -20.79 5.78 1.88
CA THR A 185 -19.36 5.45 1.85
C THR A 185 -18.56 6.61 1.25
N PRO A 186 -17.28 6.84 1.61
CA PRO A 186 -16.47 7.87 0.95
C PRO A 186 -16.44 7.73 -0.59
N SER A 187 -16.54 6.50 -1.10
CA SER A 187 -16.60 6.21 -2.53
C SER A 187 -17.77 6.91 -3.22
N MET A 188 -18.93 7.04 -2.56
CA MET A 188 -20.13 7.69 -3.12
C MET A 188 -19.95 9.19 -3.35
N PHE A 189 -19.00 9.82 -2.67
CA PHE A 189 -18.65 11.24 -2.85
C PHE A 189 -17.49 11.45 -3.82
N LEU A 190 -16.60 10.46 -3.93
CA LEU A 190 -15.39 10.53 -4.77
C LEU A 190 -15.61 10.05 -6.20
N GLN A 191 -16.60 9.17 -6.40
CA GLN A 191 -17.01 8.69 -7.72
C GLN A 191 -18.14 9.59 -8.22
N ASP A 192 -18.07 9.98 -9.49
CA ASP A 192 -19.21 10.64 -10.14
C ASP A 192 -20.40 9.69 -10.08
N ILE A 193 -21.58 10.21 -9.74
CA ILE A 193 -22.83 9.47 -9.80
C ILE A 193 -22.97 9.02 -11.27
N GLN A 194 -22.88 7.72 -11.53
CA GLN A 194 -23.34 7.20 -12.81
C GLN A 194 -24.84 7.43 -12.85
N THR A 195 -25.26 8.50 -13.53
CA THR A 195 -26.65 8.62 -13.94
C THR A 195 -26.91 7.39 -14.80
N VAL A 196 -27.65 6.43 -14.27
CA VAL A 196 -28.25 5.36 -15.08
C VAL A 196 -29.32 6.07 -15.91
N GLY A 197 -28.86 6.77 -16.96
CA GLY A 197 -29.71 7.41 -17.94
C GLY A 197 -30.23 6.33 -18.87
N ILE A 198 -31.54 6.28 -19.04
CA ILE A 198 -32.18 5.56 -20.14
C ILE A 198 -31.69 6.23 -21.43
N PRO A 199 -31.08 5.51 -22.38
CA PRO A 199 -30.31 6.11 -23.46
C PRO A 199 -31.14 6.75 -24.59
N ASP A 200 -32.37 7.21 -24.33
CA ASP A 200 -33.24 7.81 -25.35
C ASP A 200 -34.06 8.97 -24.78
N GLN A 201 -33.43 10.15 -24.55
CA GLN A 201 -34.06 11.49 -24.74
C GLN A 201 -33.12 12.71 -24.54
N ASP A 202 -31.88 12.59 -24.09
CA ASP A 202 -31.14 13.76 -23.54
C ASP A 202 -30.14 14.45 -24.49
N ASN A 203 -30.24 14.27 -25.81
CA ASN A 203 -29.20 14.76 -26.73
C ASN A 203 -29.18 16.30 -26.95
N ILE A 204 -30.15 17.05 -26.40
CA ILE A 204 -30.19 18.52 -26.51
C ILE A 204 -29.85 19.20 -25.17
N ASP A 205 -30.12 18.56 -24.03
CA ASP A 205 -29.94 19.19 -22.71
C ASP A 205 -28.58 18.87 -22.05
N ASN A 206 -27.86 17.86 -22.55
CA ASN A 206 -26.61 17.38 -21.94
C ASN A 206 -25.51 18.46 -21.79
N ILE A 207 -25.38 19.39 -22.73
CA ILE A 207 -24.34 20.44 -22.67
C ILE A 207 -24.65 21.47 -21.57
N ASN A 208 -25.94 21.80 -21.38
CA ASN A 208 -26.38 22.77 -20.37
C ASN A 208 -26.45 22.13 -18.98
N LEU A 209 -26.91 20.87 -18.89
CA LEU A 209 -26.87 20.06 -17.67
C LEU A 209 -25.43 19.85 -17.18
N THR A 210 -24.48 19.59 -18.06
CA THR A 210 -23.06 19.43 -17.67
C THR A 210 -22.49 20.74 -17.09
N ARG A 211 -22.80 21.90 -17.69
CA ARG A 211 -22.37 23.21 -17.14
C ARG A 211 -23.05 23.55 -15.83
N TYR A 212 -24.34 23.24 -15.70
CA TYR A 212 -25.09 23.43 -14.47
C TYR A 212 -24.57 22.52 -13.34
N GLN A 213 -24.32 21.24 -13.61
CA GLN A 213 -23.72 20.29 -12.67
C GLN A 213 -22.31 20.72 -12.26
N GLN A 214 -21.48 21.22 -13.19
CA GLN A 214 -20.17 21.76 -12.87
C GLN A 214 -20.25 23.01 -11.98
N ARG A 215 -21.22 23.91 -12.24
CA ARG A 215 -21.48 25.07 -11.37
C ARG A 215 -21.93 24.62 -9.99
N LEU A 216 -22.92 23.75 -9.89
CA LEU A 216 -23.44 23.23 -8.63
C LEU A 216 -22.34 22.53 -7.82
N ARG A 217 -21.45 21.78 -8.48
CA ARG A 217 -20.29 21.16 -7.85
C ARG A 217 -19.30 22.18 -7.30
N ASN A 218 -19.03 23.25 -8.05
CA ASN A 218 -18.16 24.33 -7.58
C ASN A 218 -18.82 25.09 -6.42
N ASP A 219 -20.12 25.35 -6.48
CA ASP A 219 -20.88 26.02 -5.43
C ASP A 219 -20.90 25.19 -4.15
N LEU A 220 -21.17 23.88 -4.23
CA LEU A 220 -21.09 22.98 -3.08
C LEU A 220 -19.68 22.90 -2.51
N ARG A 221 -18.65 22.90 -3.36
CA ARG A 221 -17.25 22.88 -2.89
C ARG A 221 -16.84 24.17 -2.21
N ASN A 222 -17.32 25.31 -2.70
CA ASN A 222 -17.12 26.61 -2.07
C ASN A 222 -17.86 26.67 -0.74
N ARG A 223 -19.15 26.30 -0.71
CA ARG A 223 -19.93 26.23 0.54
C ARG A 223 -19.33 25.27 1.56
N PHE A 224 -18.87 24.09 1.16
CA PHE A 224 -18.18 23.17 2.06
C PHE A 224 -16.89 23.77 2.63
N ARG A 225 -16.12 24.51 1.81
CA ARG A 225 -14.92 25.18 2.26
C ARG A 225 -15.24 26.34 3.22
N ASP A 226 -16.24 27.14 2.89
CA ASP A 226 -16.51 28.41 3.56
C ASP A 226 -17.42 28.23 4.78
N GLU A 227 -18.32 27.24 4.77
CA GLU A 227 -19.26 26.95 5.85
C GLU A 227 -18.76 25.80 6.75
N TYR A 228 -18.25 24.70 6.19
CA TYR A 228 -17.86 23.54 7.00
C TYR A 228 -16.41 23.59 7.50
N LEU A 229 -15.44 23.94 6.64
CA LEU A 229 -14.05 24.07 7.11
C LEU A 229 -13.86 25.29 8.03
N SER A 230 -14.64 26.35 7.88
CA SER A 230 -14.65 27.46 8.84
C SER A 230 -15.14 27.03 10.23
N LEU A 231 -16.17 26.18 10.31
CA LEU A 231 -16.60 25.56 11.57
C LEU A 231 -15.50 24.68 12.20
N LEU A 232 -14.68 24.00 11.39
CA LEU A 232 -13.52 23.24 11.87
C LEU A 232 -12.38 24.15 12.36
N VAL A 233 -12.21 25.34 11.78
CA VAL A 233 -11.28 26.36 12.31
C VAL A 233 -11.76 26.92 13.65
N HIS A 234 -13.07 26.98 13.89
CA HIS A 234 -13.62 27.32 15.20
C HIS A 234 -13.49 26.21 16.26
N GLN A 235 -13.18 24.97 15.86
CA GLN A 235 -12.73 23.91 16.77
C GLN A 235 -11.21 23.97 16.98
N GLU A 236 -10.67 25.16 17.28
CA GLU A 236 -9.31 25.25 17.78
C GLU A 236 -9.24 24.68 19.19
N SER A 237 -8.66 23.48 19.26
CA SER A 237 -7.75 22.99 20.30
C SER A 237 -8.07 23.45 21.72
N ASN A 238 -8.45 22.51 22.58
CA ASN A 238 -8.15 22.58 24.02
C ASN A 238 -6.68 23.02 24.20
N LYS A 239 -6.46 24.32 24.41
CA LYS A 239 -5.13 24.90 24.61
C LYS A 239 -4.65 24.46 25.98
N ALA A 240 -3.97 23.32 26.00
CA ALA A 240 -2.94 23.08 27.00
C ALA A 240 -1.86 24.15 26.81
N GLY A 241 -1.86 25.16 27.69
CA GLY A 241 -0.78 26.14 27.86
C GLY A 241 -0.75 27.27 26.82
N SER A 242 -1.49 28.36 27.08
CA SER A 242 -1.20 29.65 26.46
C SER A 242 0.21 30.11 26.88
N LYS A 243 1.20 29.99 25.99
CA LYS A 243 2.43 30.78 26.14
C LYS A 243 2.06 32.24 25.94
N GLU A 244 2.24 33.07 26.97
CA GLU A 244 2.18 34.52 26.83
C GLU A 244 3.25 34.95 25.83
N VAL A 245 2.81 35.66 24.79
CA VAL A 245 3.66 36.18 23.73
C VAL A 245 4.56 37.27 24.31
N ARG A 246 5.87 37.18 24.07
CA ARG A 246 6.85 38.15 24.60
C ARG A 246 7.29 39.12 23.51
N VAL A 247 7.71 40.31 23.95
CA VAL A 247 8.33 41.30 23.06
C VAL A 247 9.57 40.67 22.42
N GLY A 248 9.62 40.68 21.09
CA GLY A 248 10.65 40.02 20.27
C GLY A 248 10.25 38.69 19.63
N ASP A 249 9.07 38.14 19.93
CA ASP A 249 8.59 36.92 19.27
C ASP A 249 8.13 37.21 17.83
N VAL A 250 8.49 36.31 16.90
CA VAL A 250 7.98 36.30 15.53
C VAL A 250 6.66 35.51 15.50
N VAL A 251 5.57 36.20 15.18
CA VAL A 251 4.22 35.64 15.16
C VAL A 251 3.64 35.69 13.74
N LEU A 252 2.80 34.72 13.41
CA LEU A 252 2.03 34.75 12.16
C LEU A 252 0.76 35.56 12.39
N ILE A 253 0.55 36.57 11.55
CA ILE A 253 -0.67 37.37 11.57
C ILE A 253 -1.76 36.57 10.87
N GLY A 254 -2.82 36.22 11.62
CA GLY A 254 -3.99 35.56 11.06
C GLY A 254 -4.66 36.46 10.02
N CYS A 255 -4.88 35.94 8.81
CA CYS A 255 -5.69 36.58 7.80
C CYS A 255 -6.77 35.60 7.37
N ASP A 256 -8.03 35.98 7.54
CA ASP A 256 -9.15 35.17 7.06
C ASP A 256 -9.01 35.04 5.54
N ASN A 257 -9.11 33.81 5.03
CA ASN A 257 -9.03 33.44 3.61
C ASN A 257 -7.64 33.39 2.93
N LYS A 258 -6.52 33.36 3.67
CA LYS A 258 -5.20 33.04 3.09
C LYS A 258 -4.69 31.68 3.56
N LYS A 259 -3.96 30.95 2.69
CA LYS A 259 -3.28 29.71 3.11
C LYS A 259 -2.25 30.09 4.18
N ARG A 260 -2.07 29.25 5.20
CA ARG A 260 -1.09 29.49 6.29
C ARG A 260 0.33 29.83 5.82
N LEU A 261 0.72 29.33 4.64
CA LEU A 261 2.03 29.61 4.03
C LEU A 261 2.16 31.06 3.52
N ASP A 262 1.03 31.71 3.25
CA ASP A 262 0.94 33.06 2.70
C ASP A 262 0.59 34.11 3.77
N CYS A 263 0.52 33.71 5.05
CA CYS A 263 0.28 34.64 6.16
C CYS A 263 1.55 35.46 6.43
N PRO A 264 1.43 36.80 6.55
CA PRO A 264 2.58 37.64 6.87
C PRO A 264 3.06 37.37 8.29
N MET A 265 4.38 37.34 8.46
CA MET A 265 5.03 37.25 9.77
C MET A 265 5.23 38.65 10.33
N GLY A 266 4.91 38.84 11.61
CA GLY A 266 5.11 40.08 12.35
C GLY A 266 6.00 39.85 13.58
N LEU A 267 6.64 40.92 14.04
CA LEU A 267 7.43 40.95 15.28
C LEU A 267 6.63 41.69 16.36
N VAL A 268 6.54 41.11 17.54
CA VAL A 268 5.87 41.77 18.67
C VAL A 268 6.80 42.82 19.27
N PHE A 269 6.39 44.09 19.21
CA PHE A 269 7.07 45.21 19.85
C PHE A 269 6.22 45.74 21.02
N SER A 270 6.88 46.29 22.04
CA SER A 270 6.20 47.04 23.10
C SER A 270 5.80 48.41 22.55
N GLU A 271 4.55 48.83 22.76
CA GLU A 271 4.18 50.24 22.59
C GLU A 271 4.92 51.08 23.65
N LEU A 272 5.30 52.31 23.26
CA LEU A 272 5.85 53.36 24.11
C LEU A 272 4.71 54.16 24.75
#